data_AF-A0A1G0LWC5-F1
#
_entry.id   AF-A0A1G0LWC5-F1
#
_cell.length_a   1.000
_cell.length_b   1.000
_cell.length_c   1.000
_cell.angle_alpha   90.00
_cell.angle_beta   90.00
_cell.angle_gamma   90.00
#
_symmetry.space_group_name_H-M   'P 1'
#
loop_
_entity.id
_entity.type
_entity.pdbx_description
1 polymer ?
#
loop_
_entity_poly.entity_id
_entity_poly.type
_entity_poly.pdbx_seq_one_letter_code
_entity_poly.pdbx_strand_id
1 'polypeptide(L)'
;MPAELGGSQISSLLEALPGIASVLRSPVADALVKSIRAASGIGEFEIEDAEELIRYAVRRGLIGPDEGDRVMSDVQGALKVKRKAARGTKTKPPKRHEKKRKSRR
;
A
#
# COMPACT_ATOMS: atom_id res chain seq x y z
N MET A 1 -34.53 -17.18 24.77
CA MET A 1 -34.97 -16.31 23.66
C MET A 1 -33.74 -15.57 23.16
N PRO A 2 -33.22 -15.83 21.95
CA PRO A 2 -32.15 -15.00 21.41
C PRO A 2 -32.72 -13.61 21.15
N ALA A 3 -32.03 -12.57 21.63
CA ALA A 3 -32.43 -11.20 21.39
C ALA A 3 -32.25 -10.91 19.90
N GLU A 4 -33.36 -10.85 19.16
CA GLU A 4 -33.37 -10.27 17.83
C GLU A 4 -33.10 -8.77 17.98
N LEU A 5 -31.82 -8.42 17.92
CA LEU A 5 -31.37 -7.04 17.71
C LEU A 5 -31.83 -6.66 16.30
N GLY A 6 -33.09 -6.23 16.22
CA GLY A 6 -33.76 -5.84 15.00
C GLY A 6 -32.97 -4.74 14.29
N GLY A 7 -32.94 -4.82 12.96
CA GLY A 7 -32.16 -3.93 12.09
C GLY A 7 -32.39 -2.42 12.31
N SER A 8 -33.46 -2.01 13.03
CA SER A 8 -33.68 -0.62 13.41
C SER A 8 -32.74 -0.13 14.52
N GLN A 9 -32.38 -0.96 15.50
CA GLN A 9 -31.46 -0.57 16.59
C GLN A 9 -30.02 -0.46 16.09
N ILE A 10 -29.63 -1.33 15.17
CA ILE A 10 -28.34 -1.25 14.49
C ILE A 10 -28.30 0.01 13.61
N SER A 11 -29.37 0.28 12.85
CA SER A 11 -29.43 1.49 12.00
C SER A 11 -29.37 2.78 12.82
N SER A 12 -30.08 2.87 13.96
CA SER A 12 -29.97 4.02 14.86
C SER A 12 -28.58 4.18 15.49
N LEU A 13 -27.86 3.08 15.78
CA LEU A 13 -26.47 3.17 16.24
C LEU A 13 -25.54 3.69 15.15
N LEU A 14 -25.71 3.24 13.90
CA LEU A 14 -24.92 3.66 12.74
C LEU A 14 -25.14 5.14 12.38
N GLU A 15 -26.36 5.65 12.60
CA GLU A 15 -26.76 7.03 12.29
C GLU A 15 -26.42 8.03 13.42
N ALA A 16 -26.40 7.59 14.68
CA ALA A 16 -26.21 8.46 15.85
C ALA A 16 -24.75 8.82 16.20
N LEU A 17 -23.75 8.23 15.54
CA LEU A 17 -22.33 8.45 15.87
C LEU A 17 -21.52 8.88 14.64
N PRO A 18 -21.23 10.18 14.49
CA PRO A 18 -20.25 10.66 13.52
C PRO A 18 -18.90 10.00 13.85
N GLY A 19 -18.46 9.06 13.02
CA GLY A 19 -17.21 8.31 13.22
C GLY A 19 -17.34 6.79 13.18
N ILE A 20 -18.55 6.21 13.12
CA ILE A 20 -18.69 4.75 12.97
C ILE A 20 -18.14 4.25 11.63
N ALA A 21 -18.14 5.07 10.57
CA ALA A 21 -17.50 4.69 9.31
C ALA A 21 -16.00 4.38 9.47
N SER A 22 -15.30 5.02 10.42
CA SER A 22 -13.90 4.68 10.77
C SER A 22 -13.78 3.59 11.82
N VAL A 23 -14.83 3.31 12.61
CA VAL A 23 -14.85 2.20 13.59
C VAL A 23 -15.24 0.87 12.93
N LEU A 24 -16.01 0.88 11.84
CA LEU A 24 -16.41 -0.31 11.07
C LEU A 24 -15.44 -0.70 9.97
N ARG A 25 -14.55 0.21 9.56
CA ARG A 25 -13.48 -0.16 8.63
C ARG A 25 -12.38 -0.84 9.42
N SER A 26 -12.43 -2.16 9.38
CA SER A 26 -11.29 -2.99 9.80
C SER A 26 -10.03 -2.49 9.08
N PRO A 27 -8.88 -2.32 9.78
CA PRO A 27 -7.61 -2.01 9.14
C PRO A 27 -7.28 -2.94 7.98
N VAL A 28 -7.68 -4.22 8.11
CA VAL A 28 -7.56 -5.25 7.08
C VAL A 28 -8.43 -4.93 5.86
N ALA A 29 -9.63 -4.41 6.04
CA ALA A 29 -10.53 -4.04 4.94
C ALA A 29 -9.98 -2.85 4.15
N ASP A 30 -9.43 -1.84 4.85
CA ASP A 30 -8.76 -0.71 4.20
C ASP A 30 -7.52 -1.18 3.43
N ALA A 31 -6.67 -1.99 4.06
CA ALA A 31 -5.48 -2.56 3.45
C ALA A 31 -5.82 -3.40 2.20
N LEU A 32 -6.90 -4.18 2.24
CA LEU A 32 -7.37 -4.99 1.12
C LEU A 32 -7.79 -4.11 -0.06
N VAL A 33 -8.64 -3.12 0.17
CA VAL A 33 -9.15 -2.23 -0.89
C VAL A 33 -8.02 -1.42 -1.50
N LYS A 34 -7.12 -0.86 -0.67
CA LYS A 34 -5.95 -0.11 -1.15
C LYS A 34 -5.01 -1.00 -1.96
N SER A 35 -4.73 -2.22 -1.49
CA SER A 35 -3.87 -3.18 -2.20
C SER A 35 -4.43 -3.55 -3.58
N ILE A 36 -5.75 -3.80 -3.69
CA ILE A 36 -6.41 -4.11 -4.97
C ILE A 36 -6.32 -2.91 -5.94
N ARG A 37 -6.56 -1.70 -5.44
CA ARG A 37 -6.45 -0.48 -6.25
C ARG A 37 -5.02 -0.26 -6.73
N ALA A 38 -4.04 -0.37 -5.84
CA ALA A 38 -2.62 -0.27 -6.18
C ALA A 38 -2.20 -1.32 -7.22
N ALA A 39 -2.65 -2.57 -7.07
CA ALA A 39 -2.41 -3.63 -8.05
C ALA A 39 -3.05 -3.34 -9.43
N SER A 40 -4.14 -2.57 -9.44
CA SER A 40 -4.80 -2.09 -10.67
C SER A 40 -4.16 -0.82 -11.25
N GLY A 41 -3.07 -0.33 -10.67
CA GLY A 41 -2.43 0.94 -11.05
C GLY A 41 -3.18 2.19 -10.58
N ILE A 42 -4.14 2.04 -9.68
CA ILE A 42 -4.93 3.13 -9.09
C ILE A 42 -4.37 3.40 -7.69
N GLY A 43 -3.48 4.38 -7.59
CA GLY A 43 -2.78 4.70 -6.34
C GLY A 43 -1.47 3.95 -6.18
N GLU A 44 -0.76 4.22 -5.08
CA GLU A 44 0.54 3.60 -4.78
C GLU A 44 0.36 2.37 -3.89
N PHE A 45 1.30 1.44 -4.02
CA PHE A 45 1.41 0.30 -3.11
C PHE A 45 2.11 0.74 -1.83
N GLU A 46 1.43 0.58 -0.70
CA GLU A 46 1.97 0.85 0.63
C GLU A 46 2.34 -0.47 1.33
N ILE A 47 3.51 -0.50 1.98
CA ILE A 47 4.00 -1.73 2.60
C ILE A 47 3.20 -2.08 3.86
N GLU A 48 2.69 -1.07 4.56
CA GLU A 48 1.89 -1.18 5.77
C GLU A 48 0.57 -1.91 5.49
N ASP A 49 -0.03 -1.68 4.31
CA ASP A 49 -1.23 -2.39 3.88
C ASP A 49 -0.91 -3.88 3.65
N ALA A 50 0.23 -4.20 3.01
CA ALA A 50 0.66 -5.58 2.81
C ALA A 50 0.96 -6.29 4.14
N GLU A 51 1.61 -5.62 5.09
CA GLU A 51 1.88 -6.17 6.42
C GLU A 51 0.60 -6.51 7.18
N GLU A 52 -0.41 -5.63 7.14
CA GLU A 52 -1.67 -5.88 7.82
C GLU A 52 -2.40 -7.08 7.21
N LEU A 53 -2.37 -7.23 5.88
CA LEU A 53 -2.93 -8.39 5.19
C LEU A 53 -2.22 -9.69 5.56
N ILE A 54 -0.89 -9.70 5.62
CA ILE A 54 -0.11 -10.89 6.02
C ILE A 54 -0.37 -11.24 7.48
N ARG A 55 -0.34 -10.25 8.39
CA ARG A 55 -0.66 -10.46 9.82
C ARG A 55 -2.06 -11.04 9.99
N TYR A 56 -3.03 -10.55 9.23
CA TYR A 56 -4.39 -11.09 9.25
C TYR A 56 -4.45 -12.52 8.71
N ALA A 57 -3.79 -12.81 7.60
CA ALA A 57 -3.77 -14.14 6.99
C ALA A 57 -3.15 -15.19 7.93
N VAL A 58 -2.05 -14.87 8.61
CA VAL A 58 -1.44 -15.74 9.63
C VAL A 58 -2.39 -15.92 10.83
N ARG A 59 -2.99 -14.84 11.34
CA ARG A 59 -3.92 -14.91 12.48
C ARG A 59 -5.15 -15.78 12.19
N ARG A 60 -5.59 -15.81 10.94
CA ARG A 60 -6.73 -16.62 10.47
C ARG A 60 -6.34 -18.02 10.01
N GLY A 61 -5.06 -18.38 10.08
CA GLY A 61 -4.56 -19.69 9.64
C GLY A 61 -4.67 -19.92 8.14
N LEU A 62 -4.71 -18.85 7.32
CA LEU A 62 -4.74 -18.95 5.87
C LEU A 62 -3.36 -19.28 5.29
N ILE A 63 -2.31 -18.80 5.96
CA ILE A 63 -0.89 -19.10 5.68
C ILE A 63 -0.14 -19.32 6.98
N GLY A 64 0.99 -20.02 6.91
CA GLY A 64 1.89 -20.18 8.05
C GLY A 64 2.71 -18.91 8.34
N PRO A 65 3.24 -18.73 9.57
CA PRO A 65 4.10 -17.60 9.90
C PRO A 65 5.35 -17.55 9.01
N ASP A 66 6.00 -18.69 8.77
CA ASP A 66 7.19 -18.78 7.90
C ASP A 66 6.91 -18.40 6.44
N GLU A 67 5.68 -18.63 5.97
CA GLU A 67 5.25 -18.21 4.64
C GLU A 67 5.01 -16.69 4.62
N GLY A 68 4.36 -16.15 5.65
CA GLY A 68 4.17 -14.72 5.82
C GLY A 68 5.50 -13.94 5.81
N ASP A 69 6.50 -14.42 6.55
CA ASP A 69 7.83 -13.80 6.62
C ASP A 69 8.56 -13.84 5.27
N ARG A 70 8.46 -14.97 4.55
CA ARG A 70 9.02 -15.12 3.20
C ARG A 70 8.38 -14.12 2.23
N VAL A 71 7.05 -14.04 2.20
CA VAL A 71 6.33 -13.10 1.34
C VAL A 71 6.71 -11.65 1.66
N MET A 72 6.80 -11.28 2.94
CA MET A 72 7.20 -9.92 3.33
C MET A 72 8.63 -9.58 2.91
N SER A 73 9.56 -10.55 2.99
CA SER A 73 10.93 -10.38 2.50
C SER A 73 10.96 -10.11 0.98
N ASP A 74 10.19 -10.88 0.21
CA ASP A 74 10.11 -10.72 -1.25
C ASP A 74 9.54 -9.36 -1.64
N VAL A 75 8.47 -8.91 -0.98
CA VAL A 75 7.86 -7.59 -1.20
C VAL A 75 8.87 -6.47 -0.91
N GLN A 76 9.58 -6.54 0.21
CA GLN A 76 10.62 -5.57 0.55
C GLN A 76 11.77 -5.58 -0.48
N GLY A 77 12.17 -6.75 -0.96
CA GLY A 77 13.14 -6.92 -2.03
C GLY A 77 12.71 -6.21 -3.32
N ALA A 78 11.49 -6.48 -3.78
CA ALA A 78 10.92 -5.88 -4.98
C ALA A 78 10.84 -4.35 -4.89
N LEU A 79 10.42 -3.81 -3.75
CA LEU A 79 10.36 -2.36 -3.52
C LEU A 79 11.75 -1.71 -3.55
N LYS A 80 12.77 -2.37 -2.98
CA LYS A 80 14.17 -1.89 -3.06
C LYS A 80 14.65 -1.84 -4.51
N VAL A 81 14.30 -2.82 -5.33
CA VAL A 81 14.65 -2.84 -6.77
C VAL A 81 13.92 -1.74 -7.53
N LYS A 82 12.61 -1.57 -7.34
CA LYS A 82 11.80 -0.51 -7.96
C LYS A 82 12.35 0.88 -7.64
N ARG A 83 12.73 1.14 -6.38
CA ARG A 83 13.37 2.40 -5.95
C ARG A 83 14.74 2.63 -6.60
N LYS A 84 15.56 1.58 -6.79
CA LYS A 84 16.85 1.68 -7.50
C LYS A 84 16.66 1.99 -8.98
N ALA A 85 15.70 1.34 -9.65
CA ALA A 85 15.37 1.59 -11.06
C ALA A 85 14.91 3.05 -11.28
N ALA A 86 14.05 3.57 -10.40
CA ALA A 86 13.59 4.97 -10.46
C ALA A 86 14.70 6.01 -10.20
N ARG A 87 15.79 5.64 -9.50
CA ARG A 87 16.96 6.52 -9.30
C ARG A 87 17.93 6.47 -10.48
N GLY A 88 18.01 5.35 -11.20
CA GLY A 88 18.89 5.18 -12.36
C GLY A 88 18.49 6.00 -13.59
N THR A 89 17.26 6.52 -13.63
CA THR A 89 16.73 7.35 -14.73
C THR A 89 16.95 8.85 -14.54
N LYS A 90 17.63 9.30 -13.47
CA LYS A 90 18.06 10.71 -13.37
C LYS A 90 19.20 10.96 -14.36
N THR A 91 18.83 11.42 -15.55
CA THR A 91 19.71 11.89 -16.63
C THR A 91 20.76 12.84 -16.08
N LYS A 92 22.05 12.49 -16.28
CA LYS A 92 23.16 13.41 -15.99
C LYS A 92 22.92 14.72 -16.78
N PRO A 93 23.11 15.90 -16.16
CA PRO A 93 22.96 17.16 -16.87
C PRO A 93 23.95 17.19 -18.06
N PRO A 94 23.53 17.67 -19.24
CA PRO A 94 24.40 17.68 -20.41
C PRO A 94 25.62 18.56 -20.13
N LYS A 95 26.82 17.98 -20.23
CA LYS A 95 28.08 18.74 -20.20
C LYS A 95 28.07 19.69 -21.40
N ARG A 96 27.93 20.99 -21.12
CA ARG A 96 28.08 22.08 -22.10
C ARG A 96 29.52 22.01 -22.63
N HIS A 97 29.70 21.49 -23.83
CA HIS A 97 30.97 21.63 -24.55
C HIS A 97 31.07 23.07 -25.05
N GLU A 98 31.82 23.91 -24.35
CA GLU A 98 32.26 25.20 -24.86
C GLU A 98 33.11 24.97 -26.12
N LYS A 99 32.53 25.25 -27.28
CA LYS A 99 33.27 25.40 -28.53
C LYS A 99 34.15 26.65 -28.40
N LYS A 100 35.43 26.46 -28.04
CA LYS A 100 36.47 27.48 -28.22
C LYS A 100 36.44 27.93 -29.69
N ARG A 101 35.91 29.14 -29.93
CA ARG A 101 36.00 29.81 -31.23
C ARG A 101 37.48 29.98 -31.56
N LYS A 102 37.92 29.36 -32.65
CA LYS A 102 39.19 29.68 -33.32
C LYS A 102 39.15 31.17 -33.66
N SER A 103 39.96 31.98 -32.97
CA SER A 103 40.29 33.33 -33.42
C SER A 103 41.20 33.21 -34.63
N ARG A 104 40.75 33.73 -35.77
CA ARG A 104 41.53 33.99 -36.98
C ARG A 104 41.63 35.51 -37.11
N ARG A 105 42.79 36.08 -36.82
CA ARG A 105 43.47 37.18 -37.54
C ARG A 105 44.60 37.73 -36.67
#